data_AF-A0A934DQQ9-F1
#
_entry.id   AF-A0A934DQQ9-F1
#
_cell.length_a   1.000
_cell.length_b   1.000
_cell.length_c   1.000
_cell.angle_alpha   90.00
_cell.angle_beta   90.00
_cell.angle_gamma   90.00
#
_symmetry.space_group_name_H-M   'P 1'
#
loop_
_entity.id
_entity.type
_entity.pdbx_description
1 polymer ?
#
loop_
_entity_poly.entity_id
_entity_poly.type
_entity_poly.pdbx_seq_one_letter_code
_entity_poly.pdbx_strand_id
1 'polypeptide(L)'
;MAASKRRSPSRPQGYLDFIELSEEQRRQVAEIRRVFLPRVAALRTQLRALRSELVEQLFAAPTKRARAKATVVRISRLQQELELEVLDHILQEKELLTSSQQRQFREVIAQQFQDGGLGIHDARAAR
;
A
#
# COMPACT_ATOMS: atom_id res chain seq x y z
N MET A 1 -32.52 8.94 26.31
CA MET A 1 -31.08 9.14 26.07
C MET A 1 -30.55 7.94 25.29
N ALA A 2 -30.37 8.08 23.98
CA ALA A 2 -29.80 7.01 23.15
C ALA A 2 -28.29 7.26 23.00
N ALA A 3 -27.47 6.34 23.51
CA ALA A 3 -26.03 6.43 23.47
C ALA A 3 -25.52 6.47 22.03
N SER A 4 -24.92 7.61 21.65
CA SER A 4 -24.18 7.77 20.40
C SER A 4 -22.98 6.83 20.43
N LYS A 5 -23.06 5.70 19.70
CA LYS A 5 -21.92 4.82 19.44
C LYS A 5 -20.88 5.64 18.70
N ARG A 6 -19.87 6.12 19.43
CA ARG A 6 -18.64 6.67 18.85
C ARG A 6 -18.04 5.59 17.94
N ARG A 7 -18.23 5.74 16.62
CA ARG A 7 -17.49 4.97 15.61
C ARG A 7 -16.01 5.17 15.92
N SER A 8 -15.32 4.11 16.29
CA SER A 8 -13.86 4.12 16.40
C SER A 8 -13.30 4.68 15.09
N PRO A 9 -12.30 5.58 15.11
CA PRO A 9 -11.73 6.08 13.86
C PRO A 9 -11.16 4.88 13.11
N SER A 10 -11.78 4.54 11.98
CA SER A 10 -11.29 3.52 11.07
C SER A 10 -9.89 3.93 10.64
N ARG A 11 -8.93 2.99 10.69
CA ARG A 11 -7.57 3.25 10.19
C ARG A 11 -7.65 3.75 8.74
N PRO A 12 -6.87 4.77 8.37
CA PRO A 12 -6.83 5.23 6.98
C PRO A 12 -6.43 4.04 6.09
N GLN A 13 -7.23 3.81 5.06
CA GLN A 13 -7.05 2.76 4.06
C GLN A 13 -6.26 3.27 2.84
N GLY A 14 -6.17 4.59 2.66
CA GLY A 14 -5.39 5.22 1.59
C GLY A 14 -5.11 6.71 1.83
N TYR A 15 -4.31 7.30 0.94
CA TYR A 15 -3.85 8.68 1.04
C TYR A 15 -4.99 9.72 0.98
N LEU A 16 -6.08 9.41 0.27
CA LEU A 16 -7.24 10.32 0.20
C LEU A 16 -8.07 10.38 1.49
N ASP A 17 -7.81 9.50 2.48
CA ASP A 17 -8.52 9.57 3.76
C ASP A 17 -8.05 10.74 4.64
N PHE A 18 -6.99 11.44 4.22
CA PHE A 18 -6.43 12.63 4.88
C PHE A 18 -6.92 13.95 4.27
N ILE A 19 -7.75 13.91 3.22
CA ILE A 19 -8.30 15.11 2.58
C ILE A 19 -9.83 15.08 2.57
N GLU A 20 -10.45 16.25 2.50
CA GLU A 20 -11.91 16.34 2.42
C GLU A 20 -12.40 16.03 1.01
N LEU A 21 -13.20 14.97 0.89
CA LEU A 21 -13.82 14.54 -0.36
C LEU A 21 -15.33 14.75 -0.32
N SER A 22 -15.91 15.13 -1.47
CA SER A 22 -17.35 15.11 -1.69
C SER A 22 -17.91 13.68 -1.65
N GLU A 23 -19.22 13.53 -1.47
CA GLU A 23 -19.85 12.20 -1.47
C GLU A 23 -19.67 11.45 -2.79
N GLU A 24 -19.64 12.18 -3.92
CA GLU A 24 -19.41 11.59 -5.24
C GLU A 24 -17.96 11.11 -5.37
N GLN A 25 -16.99 11.93 -4.98
CA GLN A 25 -15.59 11.53 -4.96
C GLN A 25 -15.36 10.31 -4.06
N ARG A 26 -16.00 10.25 -2.89
CA ARG A 26 -15.91 9.08 -1.99
C ARG A 26 -16.43 7.80 -2.65
N ARG A 27 -17.53 7.88 -3.41
CA ARG A 27 -18.06 6.73 -4.16
C ARG A 27 -17.09 6.26 -5.23
N GLN A 28 -16.53 7.18 -6.00
CA GLN A 28 -15.55 6.87 -7.04
C GLN A 28 -14.28 6.24 -6.46
N VAL A 29 -13.76 6.80 -5.35
CA VAL A 29 -12.61 6.23 -4.62
C VAL A 29 -12.92 4.83 -4.11
N ALA A 30 -14.12 4.58 -3.58
CA ALA A 30 -14.50 3.24 -3.13
C ALA A 30 -14.45 2.23 -4.27
N GLU A 31 -14.95 2.57 -5.46
CA GLU A 31 -14.92 1.68 -6.62
C GLU A 31 -13.48 1.40 -7.10
N ILE A 32 -12.62 2.43 -7.17
CA ILE A 32 -11.19 2.23 -7.50
C ILE A 32 -10.53 1.27 -6.48
N ARG A 33 -10.80 1.47 -5.18
CA ARG A 33 -10.23 0.65 -4.10
C ARG A 33 -10.67 -0.81 -4.14
N ARG A 34 -11.85 -1.13 -4.70
CA ARG A 34 -12.33 -2.52 -4.82
C ARG A 34 -11.42 -3.37 -5.70
N VAL A 35 -10.76 -2.77 -6.69
CA VAL A 35 -9.82 -3.47 -7.57
C VAL A 35 -8.40 -3.39 -7.01
N PHE A 36 -8.00 -2.21 -6.55
CA PHE A 36 -6.64 -1.95 -6.10
C PHE A 36 -6.26 -2.71 -4.81
N LEU A 37 -7.11 -2.67 -3.77
CA LEU A 37 -6.77 -3.25 -2.46
C LEU A 37 -6.51 -4.76 -2.52
N PRO A 38 -7.34 -5.58 -3.19
CA PRO A 38 -7.05 -7.01 -3.33
C PRO A 38 -5.74 -7.29 -4.08
N ARG A 39 -5.44 -6.52 -5.13
CA ARG A 39 -4.23 -6.72 -5.94
C ARG A 39 -2.96 -6.46 -5.13
N VAL A 40 -2.91 -5.33 -4.43
CA VAL A 40 -1.80 -4.99 -3.53
C VAL A 40 -1.69 -5.99 -2.38
N ALA A 41 -2.81 -6.45 -1.81
CA ALA A 41 -2.80 -7.47 -0.75
C ALA A 41 -2.19 -8.80 -1.24
N ALA A 42 -2.48 -9.21 -2.48
CA ALA A 42 -1.91 -10.39 -3.09
C ALA A 42 -0.38 -10.24 -3.28
N LEU A 43 0.08 -9.14 -3.88
CA LEU A 43 1.51 -8.86 -4.07
C LEU A 43 2.28 -8.86 -2.76
N ARG A 44 1.73 -8.23 -1.71
CA ARG A 44 2.32 -8.22 -0.37
C ARG A 44 2.41 -9.60 0.26
N THR A 45 1.41 -10.45 0.03
CA THR A 45 1.40 -11.83 0.52
C THR A 45 2.52 -12.63 -0.14
N GLN A 46 2.69 -12.48 -1.45
CA GLN A 46 3.78 -13.11 -2.20
C GLN A 46 5.16 -12.61 -1.73
N LEU A 47 5.33 -11.29 -1.53
CA LEU A 47 6.56 -10.71 -0.99
C LEU A 47 6.91 -11.28 0.40
N ARG A 48 5.93 -11.40 1.30
CA ARG A 48 6.13 -12.00 2.63
C ARG A 48 6.56 -13.46 2.52
N ALA A 49 5.94 -14.23 1.62
CA ALA A 49 6.31 -15.63 1.39
C ALA A 49 7.75 -15.75 0.87
N LEU A 50 8.15 -14.96 -0.13
CA LEU A 50 9.52 -14.99 -0.66
C LEU A 50 10.57 -14.55 0.36
N ARG A 51 10.27 -13.52 1.18
CA ARG A 51 11.17 -13.08 2.25
C ARG A 51 11.36 -14.17 3.31
N SER A 52 10.28 -14.89 3.64
CA SER A 52 10.36 -16.06 4.52
C SER A 52 11.18 -17.18 3.88
N GLU A 53 10.97 -17.46 2.59
CA GLU A 53 11.79 -18.44 1.85
C GLU A 53 13.28 -18.06 1.86
N LEU A 54 13.59 -16.77 1.70
CA LEU A 54 14.97 -16.29 1.75
C LEU A 54 15.62 -16.55 3.12
N VAL A 55 14.91 -16.33 4.23
CA VAL A 55 15.40 -16.64 5.57
C VAL A 55 15.76 -18.11 5.67
N GLU A 56 14.85 -19.01 5.29
CA GLU A 56 15.09 -20.46 5.33
C GLU A 56 16.32 -20.86 4.49
N GLN A 57 16.47 -20.28 3.30
CA GLN A 57 17.61 -20.57 2.42
C GLN A 57 18.96 -20.09 2.97
N LEU A 58 18.97 -18.99 3.74
CA LEU A 58 20.18 -18.45 4.35
C LEU A 58 20.70 -19.32 5.49
N PHE A 59 19.79 -19.96 6.24
CA PHE A 59 20.14 -20.80 7.39
C PHE A 59 20.18 -22.30 7.07
N ALA A 60 19.81 -22.72 5.85
CA ALA A 60 19.95 -24.10 5.40
C ALA A 60 21.43 -24.53 5.29
N ALA A 61 21.73 -25.78 5.67
CA ALA A 61 23.05 -26.40 5.51
C ALA A 61 23.02 -27.53 4.45
N PRO A 62 23.86 -27.48 3.40
CA PRO A 62 24.76 -26.39 3.04
C PRO A 62 24.01 -25.19 2.42
N THR A 63 24.50 -23.97 2.64
CA THR A 63 23.92 -22.77 2.06
C THR A 63 24.09 -22.75 0.55
N LYS A 64 22.97 -22.76 -0.19
CA LYS A 64 22.97 -22.68 -1.66
C LYS A 64 22.87 -21.23 -2.12
N ARG A 65 24.01 -20.52 -2.19
CA ARG A 65 24.08 -19.09 -2.57
C ARG A 65 23.32 -18.73 -3.86
N ALA A 66 23.37 -19.60 -4.88
CA ALA A 66 22.65 -19.38 -6.14
C ALA A 66 21.13 -19.31 -5.94
N ARG A 67 20.59 -20.15 -5.03
CA ARG A 67 19.16 -20.18 -4.70
C ARG A 67 18.73 -18.89 -3.99
N ALA A 68 19.50 -18.45 -3.00
CA ALA A 68 19.27 -17.19 -2.29
C ALA A 68 19.27 -15.98 -3.25
N LYS A 69 20.24 -15.92 -4.17
CA LYS A 69 20.29 -14.87 -5.21
C LYS A 69 19.05 -14.89 -6.11
N ALA A 70 18.58 -16.07 -6.53
CA ALA A 70 17.37 -16.18 -7.33
C ALA A 70 16.13 -15.70 -6.56
N THR A 71 16.02 -15.99 -5.27
CA THR A 71 14.93 -15.48 -4.43
C THR A 71 14.98 -13.95 -4.30
N VAL A 72 16.17 -13.35 -4.11
CA VAL A 72 16.33 -11.88 -4.09
C VAL A 72 15.83 -11.25 -5.40
N VAL A 73 16.19 -11.80 -6.56
CA VAL A 73 15.72 -11.29 -7.87
C VAL A 73 14.19 -11.36 -7.96
N ARG A 74 13.56 -12.43 -7.47
CA ARG A 74 12.10 -12.57 -7.45
C ARG A 74 11.44 -11.53 -6.53
N ILE A 75 12.04 -11.27 -5.35
CA ILE A 75 11.59 -10.23 -4.43
C ILE A 75 11.64 -8.86 -5.12
N SER A 76 12.77 -8.50 -5.73
CA SER A 76 12.93 -7.19 -6.39
C SER A 76 11.91 -6.97 -7.51
N ARG A 77 11.61 -8.01 -8.30
CA ARG A 77 10.56 -7.93 -9.34
C ARG A 77 9.18 -7.66 -8.76
N LEU A 78 8.79 -8.37 -7.70
CA LEU A 78 7.50 -8.14 -7.04
C LEU A 78 7.43 -6.79 -6.32
N GLN A 79 8.56 -6.28 -5.80
CA GLN A 79 8.62 -4.93 -5.23
C GLN A 79 8.37 -3.88 -6.30
N GLN A 80 9.02 -4.02 -7.46
CA GLN A 80 8.79 -3.12 -8.59
C GLN A 80 7.33 -3.17 -9.07
N GLU A 81 6.74 -4.37 -9.17
CA GLU A 81 5.33 -4.51 -9.54
C GLU A 81 4.41 -3.81 -8.53
N LEU A 82 4.67 -3.99 -7.23
CA LEU A 82 3.91 -3.29 -6.19
C LEU A 82 4.04 -1.77 -6.28
N GLU A 83 5.24 -1.24 -6.53
CA GLU A 83 5.47 0.20 -6.69
C GLU A 83 4.71 0.77 -7.88
N LEU A 84 4.69 0.06 -9.01
CA LEU A 84 3.93 0.46 -10.20
C LEU A 84 2.42 0.46 -9.94
N GLU A 85 1.89 -0.57 -9.27
CA GLU A 85 0.47 -0.61 -8.92
C GLU A 85 0.06 0.57 -8.02
N VAL A 86 0.91 0.95 -7.06
CA VAL A 86 0.62 2.09 -6.19
C VAL A 86 0.74 3.41 -6.96
N LEU A 87 1.71 3.54 -7.87
CA LEU A 87 1.82 4.72 -8.74
C LEU A 87 0.55 4.90 -9.58
N ASP A 88 0.10 3.84 -10.25
CA ASP A 88 -1.11 3.87 -11.09
C ASP A 88 -2.34 4.24 -10.25
N HIS A 89 -2.46 3.70 -9.03
CA HIS A 89 -3.54 4.05 -8.12
C HIS A 89 -3.51 5.53 -7.70
N ILE A 90 -2.34 6.08 -7.37
CA ILE A 90 -2.18 7.50 -7.03
C ILE A 90 -2.58 8.39 -8.22
N LEU A 91 -2.20 8.01 -9.44
CA LEU A 91 -2.56 8.75 -10.64
C LEU A 91 -4.08 8.75 -10.86
N GLN A 92 -4.73 7.59 -10.73
CA GLN A 92 -6.20 7.49 -10.80
C GLN A 92 -6.89 8.31 -9.72
N GLU A 93 -6.43 8.22 -8.47
CA GLU A 93 -6.97 9.00 -7.35
C GLU A 93 -6.82 10.51 -7.60
N LYS A 94 -5.68 10.96 -8.14
CA LYS A 94 -5.40 12.37 -8.47
C LYS A 94 -6.38 12.94 -9.50
N GLU A 95 -6.85 12.14 -10.45
CA GLU A 95 -7.78 12.58 -11.50
C GLU A 95 -9.18 12.93 -10.95
N LEU A 96 -9.55 12.38 -9.79
CA LEU A 96 -10.82 12.69 -9.13
C LEU A 96 -10.81 14.04 -8.38
N LEU A 97 -9.63 14.61 -8.17
CA LEU A 97 -9.44 15.74 -7.27
C LEU A 97 -9.51 17.09 -7.98
N THR A 98 -10.10 18.06 -7.31
CA THR A 98 -10.00 19.47 -7.68
C THR A 98 -8.57 19.99 -7.48
N SER A 99 -8.23 21.11 -8.11
CA SER A 99 -6.90 21.71 -7.98
C SER A 99 -6.51 22.06 -6.53
N SER A 100 -7.47 22.37 -5.64
CA SER A 100 -7.14 22.59 -4.22
C SER A 100 -6.85 21.28 -3.49
N GLN A 101 -7.66 20.25 -3.73
CA GLN A 101 -7.46 18.91 -3.17
C GLN A 101 -6.14 18.29 -3.65
N GLN A 102 -5.75 18.50 -4.92
CA GLN A 102 -4.46 18.03 -5.44
C GLN A 102 -3.26 18.63 -4.69
N ARG A 103 -3.35 19.88 -4.20
CA ARG A 103 -2.28 20.49 -3.40
C ARG A 103 -2.16 19.81 -2.04
N GLN A 104 -3.27 19.58 -1.35
CA GLN A 104 -3.30 18.83 -0.09
C GLN A 104 -2.81 17.39 -0.28
N PHE A 105 -3.26 16.75 -1.36
CA PHE A 105 -2.84 15.41 -1.71
C PHE A 105 -1.34 15.30 -1.95
N ARG A 106 -0.74 16.28 -2.64
CA ARG A 106 0.72 16.37 -2.83
C ARG A 106 1.47 16.39 -1.49
N GLU A 107 0.99 17.14 -0.51
CA GLU A 107 1.62 17.22 0.81
C GLU A 107 1.60 15.87 1.53
N VAL A 108 0.45 15.18 1.50
CA VAL A 108 0.29 13.83 2.06
C VAL A 108 1.25 12.85 1.37
N ILE A 109 1.29 12.85 0.05
CA ILE A 109 2.17 11.97 -0.72
C ILE A 109 3.66 12.26 -0.43
N ALA A 110 4.06 13.53 -0.43
CA ALA A 110 5.45 13.93 -0.21
C ALA A 110 5.98 13.44 1.15
N GLN A 111 5.17 13.56 2.21
CA GLN A 111 5.53 13.06 3.54
C GLN A 111 5.80 11.55 3.52
N GLN A 112 4.93 10.79 2.84
CA GLN A 112 5.03 9.33 2.82
C GLN A 112 6.22 8.82 2.01
N PHE A 113 6.54 9.49 0.90
CA PHE A 113 7.74 9.17 0.11
C PHE A 113 9.03 9.43 0.90
N GLN A 114 9.05 10.47 1.74
CA GLN A 114 10.21 10.80 2.57
C GLN A 114 10.45 9.80 3.71
N ASP A 115 9.38 9.19 4.24
CA ASP A 115 9.45 8.26 5.38
C ASP A 115 9.86 6.82 5.01
N GLY A 116 10.30 6.59 3.77
CA GLY A 116 10.85 5.30 3.32
C GLY A 116 9.94 4.46 2.42
N GLY A 117 8.88 5.04 1.85
CA GLY A 117 8.16 4.47 0.70
C GLY A 117 6.64 4.61 0.71
N LEU A 118 6.01 4.06 -0.33
CA LEU A 118 4.57 4.08 -0.61
C LEU A 118 3.71 3.20 0.33
N GLY A 119 3.88 3.41 1.64
CA GLY A 119 3.48 2.48 2.68
C GLY A 119 2.15 2.78 3.41
N ILE A 120 1.31 3.76 3.04
CA ILE A 120 0.07 4.01 3.82
C ILE A 120 -0.87 2.79 3.83
N HIS A 121 -0.79 1.90 2.85
CA HIS A 121 -1.53 0.64 2.89
C HIS A 121 -0.90 -0.41 3.86
N ASP A 122 0.22 -0.12 4.54
CA ASP A 122 0.89 -1.04 5.47
C ASP A 122 0.23 -1.09 6.84
N ALA A 123 -0.77 -0.24 7.13
CA ALA A 123 -1.59 -0.18 8.34
C ALA A 123 -1.11 -1.08 9.50
N ARG A 124 0.12 -0.83 9.99
CA ARG A 124 0.78 -1.53 11.09
C ARG A 124 0.58 -3.05 11.08
N ALA A 125 1.42 -3.80 10.36
CA ALA A 125 1.73 -5.19 10.70
C ALA A 125 2.64 -5.28 11.96
N ALA A 126 2.33 -4.48 12.98
CA ALA A 126 2.91 -4.53 14.31
C ALA A 126 1.75 -4.62 15.31
N ARG A 127 1.28 -5.84 15.52
CA ARG A 127 0.92 -6.38 16.82
C ARG A 127 1.35 -7.83 16.86
#